data_AF-A0A6J4X3S6-F1
#
_entry.id   AF-A0A6J4X3S6-F1
#
_cell.length_a   1.000
_cell.length_b   1.000
_cell.length_c   1.000
_cell.angle_alpha   90.00
_cell.angle_beta   90.00
_cell.angle_gamma   90.00
#
_symmetry.space_group_name_H-M   'P 1'
#
loop_
_entity.id
_entity.type
_entity.pdbx_description
1 polymer ?
#
loop_
_entity_poly.entity_id
_entity_poly.type
_entity_poly.pdbx_seq_one_letter_code
_entity_poly.pdbx_strand_id
1 'polypeptide(L)'
;MDNWIPFAEGEYLVDQALLVADNQNAVLVEDVVVEVCASQRGQRYLKGRGRIRNILMVELLDDSDDLDLLLDFGDEYKYLMKVPNLQSGKVFSPDVKSILQFTPLTPWQQLPQAEYTSLLSRLRILS
;
A
#
# COMPACT_ATOMS: atom_id res chain seq x y z
N MET A 1 4.50 -23.47 -0.20
CA MET A 1 3.04 -23.19 -0.29
C MET A 1 2.87 -21.69 -0.52
N ASP A 2 3.50 -21.16 -1.58
CA ASP A 2 3.89 -19.74 -1.62
C ASP A 2 3.54 -19.09 -2.97
N ASN A 3 2.29 -19.23 -3.40
CA ASN A 3 1.84 -18.59 -4.64
C ASN A 3 0.65 -17.66 -4.40
N TRP A 4 0.74 -16.83 -3.37
CA TRP A 4 -0.24 -15.79 -3.06
C TRP A 4 0.06 -14.45 -3.74
N ILE A 5 1.14 -14.37 -4.53
CA ILE A 5 1.43 -13.20 -5.37
C ILE A 5 0.64 -13.36 -6.68
N PRO A 6 -0.39 -12.53 -6.90
CA PRO A 6 -1.39 -12.76 -7.97
C PRO A 6 -0.87 -12.38 -9.36
N PHE A 7 0.22 -11.61 -9.43
CA PHE A 7 0.80 -11.12 -10.67
C PHE A 7 1.92 -12.03 -11.17
N ALA A 8 2.33 -11.91 -12.43
CA ALA A 8 3.57 -12.54 -12.92
C ALA A 8 4.80 -11.74 -12.46
N GLU A 9 6.01 -12.22 -12.74
CA GLU A 9 7.22 -11.40 -12.54
C GLU A 9 7.18 -10.13 -13.41
N GLY A 10 7.59 -9.00 -12.84
CA GLY A 10 7.55 -7.70 -13.51
C GLY A 10 7.36 -6.52 -12.56
N GLU A 11 7.33 -5.32 -13.14
CA GLU A 11 6.95 -4.08 -12.46
C GLU A 11 5.54 -3.67 -12.89
N TYR A 12 4.71 -3.31 -11.92
CA TYR A 12 3.31 -2.94 -12.10
C TYR A 12 3.09 -1.53 -11.54
N LEU A 13 2.51 -0.66 -12.36
CA LEU A 13 2.05 0.64 -11.91
C LEU A 13 0.76 0.48 -11.12
N VAL A 14 0.61 1.25 -10.06
CA VAL A 14 -0.60 1.33 -9.25
C VAL A 14 -1.25 2.67 -9.52
N ASP A 15 -2.49 2.64 -10.00
CA ASP A 15 -3.27 3.83 -10.35
C ASP A 15 -3.63 4.66 -9.10
N GLN A 16 -3.95 3.98 -8.00
CA GLN A 16 -4.21 4.62 -6.71
C GLN A 16 -3.75 3.75 -5.54
N ALA A 17 -3.11 4.38 -4.56
CA ALA A 17 -2.70 3.74 -3.33
C ALA A 17 -2.97 4.60 -2.10
N LEU A 18 -3.52 4.00 -1.06
CA LEU A 18 -3.90 4.67 0.19
C LEU A 18 -3.39 3.87 1.38
N LEU A 19 -2.64 4.51 2.28
CA LEU A 19 -2.49 4.00 3.64
C LEU A 19 -3.74 4.33 4.43
N VAL A 20 -4.27 3.37 5.17
CA VAL A 20 -5.55 3.45 5.86
C VAL A 20 -5.38 3.01 7.32
N ALA A 21 -5.76 3.87 8.26
CA ALA A 21 -5.86 3.52 9.67
C ALA A 21 -7.23 2.90 9.98
N ASP A 22 -7.34 2.18 11.10
CA ASP A 22 -8.58 1.54 11.56
C ASP A 22 -9.74 2.54 11.79
N ASN A 23 -9.42 3.79 12.13
CA ASN A 23 -10.35 4.89 12.30
C ASN A 23 -10.85 5.53 10.99
N GLN A 24 -10.53 4.93 9.84
CA GLN A 24 -10.91 5.39 8.49
C GLN A 24 -10.20 6.66 8.02
N ASN A 25 -9.24 7.20 8.77
CA ASN A 25 -8.31 8.18 8.21
C ASN A 25 -7.39 7.49 7.19
N ALA A 26 -7.07 8.22 6.12
CA ALA A 26 -6.21 7.69 5.08
C ALA A 26 -5.29 8.76 4.46
N VAL A 27 -4.16 8.31 3.94
CA VAL A 27 -3.15 9.16 3.28
C VAL A 27 -2.81 8.56 1.93
N LEU A 28 -2.78 9.43 0.92
CA LEU A 28 -2.39 9.05 -0.44
C LEU A 28 -0.90 8.68 -0.48
N VAL A 29 -0.60 7.54 -1.11
CA VAL A 29 0.74 7.16 -1.52
C VAL A 29 0.85 7.39 -3.02
N GLU A 30 1.77 8.24 -3.43
CA GLU A 30 1.96 8.64 -4.82
C GLU A 30 3.03 7.81 -5.52
N ASP A 31 3.04 7.84 -6.86
CA ASP A 31 4.06 7.22 -7.70
C ASP A 31 4.32 5.74 -7.33
N VAL A 32 3.24 4.99 -7.02
CA VAL A 32 3.38 3.63 -6.50
C VAL A 32 3.70 2.64 -7.63
N VAL A 33 4.76 1.87 -7.39
CA VAL A 33 5.20 0.76 -8.24
C VAL A 33 5.36 -0.49 -7.39
N VAL A 34 4.83 -1.60 -7.87
CA VAL A 34 4.96 -2.92 -7.27
C VAL A 34 5.84 -3.79 -8.15
N GLU A 35 6.89 -4.37 -7.58
CA GLU A 35 7.84 -5.23 -8.27
C GLU A 35 7.69 -6.66 -7.74
N VAL A 36 7.53 -7.60 -8.67
CA VAL A 36 7.43 -9.04 -8.40
C VAL A 36 8.62 -9.74 -9.03
N CYS A 37 9.41 -10.44 -8.19
CA CYS A 37 10.65 -11.10 -8.60
C CYS A 37 10.67 -12.55 -8.12
N ALA A 38 11.28 -13.46 -8.89
CA ALA A 38 11.68 -14.76 -8.39
C ALA A 38 13.16 -14.79 -7.99
N SER A 39 13.47 -15.44 -6.88
CA SER A 39 14.84 -15.81 -6.54
C SER A 39 15.32 -16.99 -7.37
N GLN A 40 16.63 -17.21 -7.36
CA GLN A 40 17.29 -18.38 -7.97
C GLN A 40 16.77 -19.73 -7.45
N ARG A 41 16.10 -19.76 -6.29
CA ARG A 41 15.49 -20.96 -5.69
C ARG A 41 13.99 -21.10 -6.04
N GLY A 42 13.46 -20.24 -6.91
CA GLY A 42 12.05 -20.23 -7.30
C GLY A 42 11.11 -19.60 -6.26
N GLN A 43 11.63 -19.08 -5.15
CA GLN A 43 10.81 -18.34 -4.19
C GLN A 43 10.49 -16.96 -4.75
N ARG A 44 9.21 -16.62 -4.77
CA ARG A 44 8.70 -15.34 -5.29
C ARG A 44 8.66 -14.30 -4.17
N TYR A 45 9.06 -13.09 -4.49
CA TYR A 45 9.06 -11.94 -3.58
C TYR A 45 8.34 -10.78 -4.24
N LEU A 46 7.72 -9.97 -3.39
CA LEU A 46 7.09 -8.74 -3.81
C LEU A 46 7.61 -7.61 -2.92
N LYS A 47 7.94 -6.49 -3.53
CA LYS A 47 8.15 -5.22 -2.83
C LYS A 47 7.40 -4.12 -3.57
N GLY A 48 6.92 -3.13 -2.84
CA GLY A 48 6.40 -1.91 -3.42
C GLY A 48 7.21 -0.71 -2.98
N ARG A 49 7.17 0.33 -3.82
CA ARG A 49 7.71 1.65 -3.51
C ARG A 49 6.73 2.73 -3.94
N GLY A 50 6.68 3.81 -3.20
CA GLY A 50 5.91 5.01 -3.52
C GLY A 50 6.46 6.23 -2.81
N ARG A 51 5.70 7.30 -2.80
CA ARG A 51 6.02 8.55 -2.13
C ARG A 51 4.91 8.96 -1.18
N ILE A 52 5.28 9.40 0.02
CA ILE A 52 4.32 9.83 1.03
C ILE A 52 4.81 11.08 1.75
N ARG A 53 3.87 11.91 2.22
CA ARG A 53 4.14 12.96 3.20
C ARG A 53 4.25 12.33 4.57
N ASN A 54 5.47 12.24 5.11
CA ASN A 54 5.73 11.59 6.39
C ASN A 54 4.94 12.19 7.54
N ILE A 55 4.66 13.49 7.51
CA ILE A 55 3.87 14.15 8.57
C ILE A 55 2.46 13.56 8.67
N LEU A 56 1.81 13.28 7.53
CA LEU A 56 0.47 12.71 7.50
C LEU A 56 0.49 11.21 7.87
N MET A 57 1.56 10.49 7.52
CA MET A 57 1.74 9.11 7.96
C MET A 57 1.91 9.02 9.48
N VAL A 58 2.63 9.96 10.10
CA VAL A 58 2.74 10.05 11.56
C VAL A 58 1.38 10.34 12.18
N GLU A 59 0.60 11.26 11.60
CA GLU A 59 -0.77 11.53 12.07
C GLU A 59 -1.66 10.27 12.04
N LEU A 60 -1.53 9.43 11.00
CA LEU A 60 -2.23 8.12 10.99
C LEU A 60 -1.75 7.21 12.13
N LEU A 61 -0.44 7.20 12.40
CA LEU A 61 0.17 6.33 13.42
C LEU A 61 -0.09 6.81 14.86
N ASP A 62 -0.40 8.09 15.07
CA ASP A 62 -0.80 8.61 16.38
C ASP A 62 -2.15 8.03 16.85
N ASP A 63 -3.03 7.70 15.90
CA ASP A 63 -4.34 7.12 16.16
C ASP A 63 -4.34 5.57 16.12
N SER A 64 -3.44 4.96 15.33
CA SER A 64 -3.43 3.52 15.08
C SER A 64 -2.02 2.99 14.81
N ASP A 65 -1.58 1.98 15.57
CA ASP A 65 -0.26 1.36 15.38
C ASP A 65 -0.16 0.55 14.07
N ASP A 66 -1.30 0.10 13.54
CA ASP A 66 -1.40 -0.75 12.37
C ASP A 66 -2.06 -0.01 11.20
N LEU A 67 -1.35 0.08 10.08
CA LEU A 67 -1.88 0.68 8.85
C LEU A 67 -2.10 -0.40 7.80
N ASP A 68 -3.26 -0.39 7.15
CA ASP A 68 -3.51 -1.19 5.97
C ASP A 68 -3.12 -0.40 4.70
N LEU A 69 -2.80 -1.11 3.62
CA LEU A 69 -2.51 -0.51 2.32
C LEU A 69 -3.54 -0.98 1.28
N LEU A 70 -4.32 -0.02 0.79
CA LEU A 70 -5.31 -0.22 -0.25
C LEU A 70 -4.70 0.13 -1.61
N LEU A 71 -4.82 -0.76 -2.60
CA LEU A 71 -4.17 -0.67 -3.91
C LEU A 71 -5.20 -0.86 -5.04
N ASP A 72 -5.10 0.00 -6.05
CA ASP A 72 -5.86 -0.08 -7.30
C ASP A 72 -4.88 -0.15 -8.48
N PHE A 73 -4.92 -1.24 -9.24
CA PHE A 73 -4.13 -1.45 -10.45
C PHE A 73 -4.93 -1.23 -11.74
N GLY A 74 -6.13 -0.65 -11.65
CA GLY A 74 -7.11 -0.54 -12.73
C GLY A 74 -8.13 -1.67 -12.75
N ASP A 75 -9.21 -1.47 -13.51
CA ASP A 75 -10.26 -2.47 -13.79
C ASP A 75 -10.72 -3.27 -12.54
N GLU A 76 -10.67 -4.60 -12.56
CA GLU A 76 -11.03 -5.47 -11.43
C GLU A 76 -9.90 -5.72 -10.40
N TYR A 77 -8.72 -5.13 -10.61
CA TYR A 77 -7.52 -5.41 -9.82
C TYR A 77 -7.41 -4.49 -8.60
N LYS A 78 -8.27 -4.75 -7.61
CA LYS A 78 -8.32 -4.05 -6.33
C LYS A 78 -7.81 -4.94 -5.22
N TYR A 79 -6.89 -4.45 -4.41
CA TYR A 79 -6.26 -5.25 -3.36
C TYR A 79 -6.16 -4.51 -2.03
N LEU A 80 -6.34 -5.26 -0.95
CA LEU A 80 -6.04 -4.86 0.40
C LEU A 80 -4.84 -5.66 0.90
N MET A 81 -3.82 -4.95 1.36
CA MET A 81 -2.69 -5.53 2.06
C MET A 81 -2.77 -5.15 3.52
N LYS A 82 -3.07 -6.13 4.36
CA LYS A 82 -3.23 -5.90 5.79
C LYS A 82 -1.88 -5.78 6.47
N VAL A 83 -1.71 -4.71 7.24
CA VAL A 83 -0.55 -4.44 8.10
C VAL A 83 0.78 -4.81 7.40
N PRO A 84 1.11 -4.19 6.26
CA PRO A 84 2.38 -4.46 5.60
C PRO A 84 3.55 -3.95 6.44
N ASN A 85 4.73 -4.52 6.21
CA ASN A 85 5.94 -3.91 6.72
C ASN A 85 6.23 -2.64 5.91
N LEU A 86 6.23 -1.49 6.59
CA LEU A 86 6.44 -0.16 6.01
C LEU A 86 7.82 0.38 6.40
N GLN A 87 8.53 0.95 5.42
CA GLN A 87 9.81 1.61 5.64
C GLN A 87 9.81 2.96 4.92
N SER A 88 9.93 4.05 5.67
CA SER A 88 10.03 5.40 5.10
C SER A 88 11.30 6.11 5.56
N GLY A 89 11.74 7.09 4.78
CA GLY A 89 12.80 8.02 5.16
C GLY A 89 12.44 8.78 6.44
N LYS A 90 13.45 9.26 7.19
CA LYS A 90 13.26 9.94 8.49
C LYS A 90 13.06 11.46 8.39
N VAL A 91 12.68 11.99 7.22
CA VAL A 91 12.54 13.44 7.02
C VAL A 91 11.09 13.85 7.28
N PHE A 92 10.87 14.72 8.26
CA PHE A 92 9.55 15.16 8.69
C PHE A 92 9.36 16.66 8.43
N SER A 93 9.31 17.04 7.15
CA SER A 93 8.99 18.40 6.75
C SER A 93 7.65 18.38 6.01
N PRO A 94 6.73 19.35 6.25
CA PRO A 94 5.41 19.38 5.61
C PRO A 94 5.45 19.31 4.09
N ASP A 95 6.50 19.90 3.50
CA ASP A 95 6.66 20.01 2.05
C ASP A 95 7.50 18.88 1.44
N VAL A 96 7.97 17.94 2.26
CA VAL A 96 8.85 16.85 1.81
C VAL A 96 8.06 15.55 1.70
N LYS A 97 8.09 14.97 0.49
CA LYS A 97 7.69 13.59 0.26
C LYS A 97 8.91 12.68 0.38
N SER A 98 8.78 11.63 1.18
CA SER A 98 9.79 10.59 1.34
C SER A 98 9.41 9.36 0.52
N ILE A 99 10.41 8.58 0.15
CA ILE A 99 10.17 7.25 -0.40
C ILE A 99 9.60 6.37 0.71
N LEU A 100 8.44 5.76 0.44
CA LEU A 100 7.85 4.69 1.23
C LEU A 100 8.10 3.37 0.51
N GLN A 101 8.72 2.42 1.19
CA GLN A 101 8.82 1.03 0.76
C GLN A 101 7.86 0.18 1.57
N PHE A 102 7.26 -0.82 0.94
CA PHE A 102 6.37 -1.75 1.61
C PHE A 102 6.59 -3.18 1.14
N THR A 103 6.41 -4.12 2.06
CA THR A 103 6.41 -5.57 1.76
C THR A 103 5.26 -6.24 2.49
N PRO A 104 4.50 -7.12 1.80
CA PRO A 104 3.42 -7.87 2.43
C PRO A 104 3.92 -8.82 3.51
N LEU A 105 3.21 -8.85 4.63
CA LEU A 105 3.35 -9.88 5.67
C LEU A 105 2.33 -11.01 5.52
N THR A 106 1.21 -10.73 4.86
CA THR A 106 0.12 -11.66 4.60
C THR A 106 -0.28 -11.64 3.12
N PRO A 107 -0.95 -12.70 2.62
CA PRO A 107 -1.55 -12.71 1.30
C PRO A 107 -2.43 -11.49 1.05
N TRP A 108 -2.33 -10.93 -0.16
CA TRP A 108 -3.15 -9.79 -0.54
C TRP A 108 -4.58 -10.25 -0.72
N GLN A 109 -5.51 -9.51 -0.13
CA GLN A 109 -6.93 -9.79 -0.32
C GLN A 109 -7.40 -9.03 -1.55
N GLN A 110 -7.79 -9.74 -2.61
CA GLN A 110 -8.48 -9.11 -3.72
C GLN A 110 -9.87 -8.66 -3.24
N LEU A 111 -10.23 -7.43 -3.56
CA LEU A 111 -11.51 -6.83 -3.22
C LEU A 111 -12.39 -6.75 -4.47
N PRO A 112 -13.69 -7.11 -4.38
CA PRO A 112 -14.65 -6.76 -5.40
C PRO A 112 -14.75 -5.23 -5.57
N GLN A 113 -14.98 -4.76 -6.80
CA GLN A 113 -15.10 -3.33 -7.11
C GLN A 113 -16.08 -2.59 -6.19
N ALA A 114 -17.23 -3.20 -5.89
CA ALA A 114 -18.25 -2.61 -5.02
C ALA A 114 -17.77 -2.44 -3.57
N GLU A 115 -16.99 -3.41 -3.06
CA GLU A 115 -16.43 -3.34 -1.71
C GLU A 115 -15.33 -2.27 -1.63
N TYR A 116 -14.45 -2.22 -2.63
CA TYR A 116 -13.43 -1.18 -2.75
C TYR A 116 -14.04 0.22 -2.78
N THR A 117 -15.06 0.43 -3.61
CA THR A 117 -15.77 1.71 -3.72
C THR A 117 -16.46 2.08 -2.40
N SER A 118 -17.08 1.10 -1.73
CA SER A 118 -17.70 1.30 -0.41
C SER A 118 -16.68 1.67 0.66
N LEU A 119 -15.49 1.05 0.66
CA LEU A 119 -14.37 1.44 1.53
C LEU A 119 -13.96 2.88 1.27
N LEU A 120 -13.65 3.24 0.02
CA LEU A 120 -13.24 4.60 -0.35
C LEU A 120 -14.26 5.66 0.10
N SER A 121 -15.56 5.40 -0.04
CA SER A 121 -16.61 6.35 0.33
C SER A 121 -16.67 6.69 1.83
N ARG A 122 -16.05 5.86 2.67
CA ARG A 122 -16.00 6.03 4.14
C ARG A 122 -14.69 6.65 4.62
N LEU A 123 -13.67 6.71 3.76
CA LEU A 123 -12.36 7.20 4.16
C LEU A 123 -12.36 8.72 4.29
N ARG A 124 -11.70 9.21 5.33
CA ARG A 124 -11.31 10.60 5.47
C ARG A 124 -9.88 10.76 4.99
N ILE A 125 -9.71 11.34 3.80
CA ILE A 125 -8.38 11.61 3.25
C ILE A 125 -7.77 12.82 3.94
N LEU A 126 -6.61 12.63 4.59
CA LEU A 126 -5.81 13.69 5.18
C LEU A 126 -5.01 14.40 4.07
N SER A 127 -4.81 15.72 4.21
CA SER A 127 -4.19 16.57 3.17
C SER A 127 -3.22 17.59 3.73
#